data_AF-A0A1E7HZW5-F1
#
_entry.id   AF-A0A1E7HZW5-F1
#
_cell.length_a   1.000
_cell.length_b   1.000
_cell.length_c   1.000
_cell.angle_alpha   90.00
_cell.angle_beta   90.00
_cell.angle_gamma   90.00
#
_symmetry.space_group_name_H-M   'P 1'
#
loop_
_entity.id
_entity.type
_entity.pdbx_description
1 polymer ?
#
loop_
_entity_poly.entity_id
_entity_poly.type
_entity_poly.pdbx_seq_one_letter_code
_entity_poly.pdbx_strand_id
1 'polypeptide(L)'
;MKRFVAIILVLIVIFSIYYTNFFQAHFVSDQYYKSIFESPFDVSKKGGRLLIPISFKYRTKYDLIISISKNDKRCFFSEKSPLNYRFTSRGKVLEEGVTYSPVNASHYCASSEGPLSAILLTFDLPFPGAEDDLVLVLEVVKPLTSFSKYSGSIICTVEPALMN
;
A
#
# COMPACT_ATOMS: atom_id res chain seq x y z
N MET A 1 10.90 -26.14 -40.26
CA MET A 1 11.69 -25.81 -39.04
C MET A 1 11.95 -24.32 -38.84
N LYS A 2 12.58 -23.58 -39.75
CA LYS A 2 12.94 -22.15 -39.53
C LYS A 2 11.75 -21.24 -39.14
N ARG A 3 10.58 -21.41 -39.75
CA ARG A 3 9.36 -20.64 -39.42
C ARG A 3 8.80 -20.96 -38.03
N PHE A 4 8.87 -22.22 -37.59
CA PHE A 4 8.44 -22.63 -36.24
C PHE A 4 9.35 -22.04 -35.16
N VAL A 5 10.67 -22.04 -35.40
CA VAL A 5 11.65 -21.42 -34.48
C VAL A 5 11.38 -19.91 -34.36
N ALA A 6 11.08 -19.23 -35.46
CA ALA A 6 10.73 -17.80 -35.44
C ALA A 6 9.46 -17.51 -34.62
N ILE A 7 8.40 -18.34 -34.76
CA ILE A 7 7.17 -18.19 -33.97
C ILE A 7 7.44 -18.39 -32.48
N ILE A 8 8.22 -19.41 -32.11
CA ILE A 8 8.58 -19.65 -30.70
C ILE A 8 9.36 -18.48 -30.12
N LEU A 9 10.32 -17.91 -30.87
CA LEU A 9 11.07 -16.73 -30.43
C LEU A 9 10.16 -15.51 -30.21
N VAL A 10 9.22 -15.26 -31.11
CA VAL A 10 8.24 -14.17 -30.95
C VAL A 10 7.39 -14.39 -29.70
N LEU A 11 6.93 -15.62 -29.46
CA LEU A 11 6.15 -15.95 -28.26
C LEU A 11 6.96 -15.75 -26.97
N ILE A 12 8.25 -16.12 -26.95
CA ILE A 12 9.12 -15.90 -25.79
C ILE A 12 9.30 -14.40 -25.51
N VAL A 13 9.47 -13.58 -26.54
CA VAL A 13 9.61 -12.13 -26.39
C VAL A 13 8.31 -11.51 -25.87
N ILE A 14 7.16 -11.86 -26.46
CA ILE A 14 5.84 -11.39 -26.00
C ILE A 14 5.60 -11.80 -24.55
N PHE A 15 5.89 -13.06 -24.22
CA PHE A 15 5.77 -13.57 -22.86
C PHE A 15 6.67 -12.80 -21.89
N SER A 16 7.92 -12.53 -22.27
CA SER A 16 8.85 -11.76 -21.43
C SER A 16 8.34 -10.34 -21.17
N ILE A 17 7.77 -9.68 -22.18
CA ILE A 17 7.17 -8.34 -22.04
C ILE A 17 5.93 -8.39 -21.13
N TYR A 18 5.08 -9.40 -21.29
CA TYR A 18 3.86 -9.57 -20.49
C TYR A 18 4.15 -9.66 -18.98
N TYR A 19 5.25 -10.30 -18.59
CA TYR A 19 5.62 -10.43 -17.17
C TYR A 19 6.25 -9.17 -16.55
N THR A 20 6.54 -8.14 -17.34
CA THR A 20 7.07 -6.88 -16.78
C THR A 20 6.01 -6.14 -15.98
N ASN A 21 6.41 -5.54 -14.86
CA ASN A 21 5.51 -4.71 -14.04
C ASN A 21 4.86 -3.59 -14.86
N PHE A 22 5.63 -2.96 -15.76
CA PHE A 22 5.12 -1.90 -16.64
C PHE A 22 3.96 -2.38 -17.51
N PHE A 23 4.11 -3.52 -18.18
CA PHE A 23 3.04 -4.06 -19.02
C PHE A 23 1.81 -4.45 -18.21
N GLN A 24 2.01 -5.14 -17.08
CA GLN A 24 0.89 -5.56 -16.23
C GLN A 24 0.15 -4.38 -15.60
N ALA A 25 0.88 -3.33 -15.18
CA ALA A 25 0.31 -2.10 -14.66
C ALA A 25 -0.54 -1.36 -15.69
N HIS A 26 -0.12 -1.36 -16.96
CA HIS A 26 -0.80 -0.59 -18.02
C HIS A 26 -1.97 -1.36 -18.67
N PHE A 27 -1.80 -2.65 -18.95
CA PHE A 27 -2.76 -3.45 -19.72
C PHE A 27 -3.61 -4.38 -18.87
N VAL A 28 -3.23 -4.61 -17.61
CA VAL A 28 -3.95 -5.47 -16.65
C VAL A 28 -4.13 -4.73 -15.31
N SER A 29 -4.36 -3.42 -15.38
CA SER A 29 -4.38 -2.49 -14.25
C SER A 29 -5.23 -2.96 -13.07
N ASP A 30 -6.44 -3.45 -13.35
CA ASP A 30 -7.40 -3.86 -12.32
C ASP A 30 -6.88 -5.01 -11.46
N GLN A 31 -6.08 -5.90 -12.04
CA GLN A 31 -5.44 -6.99 -11.30
C GLN A 31 -4.08 -6.57 -10.73
N TYR A 32 -3.38 -5.65 -11.39
CA TYR A 32 -2.09 -5.17 -10.95
C TYR A 32 -2.25 -4.37 -9.66
N TYR A 33 -3.11 -3.35 -9.64
CA TYR A 33 -3.34 -2.46 -8.50
C TYR A 33 -4.33 -3.02 -7.47
N LYS A 34 -4.66 -4.32 -7.54
CA LYS A 34 -5.54 -4.93 -6.55
C LYS A 34 -4.86 -4.93 -5.17
N SER A 35 -5.58 -4.44 -4.17
CA SER A 35 -5.14 -4.51 -2.77
C SER A 35 -4.79 -5.94 -2.34
N ILE A 36 -3.66 -6.06 -1.66
CA ILE A 36 -3.19 -7.30 -1.03
C ILE A 36 -3.64 -7.41 0.43
N PHE A 37 -4.10 -6.30 1.03
CA PHE A 37 -4.62 -6.27 2.38
C PHE A 37 -5.61 -5.12 2.54
N GLU A 38 -6.75 -5.40 3.18
CA GLU A 38 -7.74 -4.39 3.54
C GLU A 38 -8.33 -4.74 4.90
N SER A 39 -8.28 -3.80 5.85
CA SER A 39 -8.85 -3.99 7.19
C SER A 39 -9.24 -2.66 7.83
N PRO A 40 -10.26 -2.64 8.70
CA PRO A 40 -10.53 -1.49 9.55
C PRO A 40 -9.30 -1.13 10.41
N PHE A 41 -9.00 0.16 10.53
CA PHE A 41 -7.95 0.67 11.41
C PHE A 41 -8.29 2.06 11.94
N ASP A 42 -8.74 2.12 13.18
CA ASP A 42 -9.19 3.36 13.79
C ASP A 42 -8.03 4.18 14.36
N VAL A 43 -7.44 5.00 13.50
CA VAL A 43 -6.32 5.89 13.87
C VAL A 43 -6.71 7.07 14.77
N SER A 44 -8.00 7.23 15.08
CA SER A 44 -8.47 8.23 16.03
C SER A 44 -8.35 7.78 17.49
N LYS A 45 -7.92 6.54 17.74
CA LYS A 45 -7.76 5.96 19.08
C LYS A 45 -6.30 5.67 19.39
N LYS A 46 -5.80 6.27 20.48
CA LYS A 46 -4.42 6.03 20.95
C LYS A 46 -4.23 4.56 21.32
N GLY A 47 -3.08 4.00 20.98
CA GLY A 47 -2.73 2.61 21.25
C GLY A 47 -3.42 1.60 20.34
N GLY A 48 -4.19 2.07 19.35
CA GLY A 48 -4.71 1.21 18.29
C GLY A 48 -3.56 0.54 17.56
N ARG A 49 -3.64 -0.78 17.41
CA ARG A 49 -2.60 -1.59 16.76
C ARG A 49 -3.20 -2.43 15.65
N LEU A 50 -2.54 -2.48 14.51
CA LEU A 50 -2.90 -3.32 13.38
C LEU A 50 -1.71 -4.19 12.98
N LEU A 51 -1.97 -5.48 12.72
CA LEU A 51 -1.00 -6.40 12.17
C LEU A 51 -1.41 -6.73 10.74
N ILE A 52 -0.50 -6.49 9.82
CA ILE A 52 -0.71 -6.62 8.38
C ILE A 52 0.21 -7.72 7.87
N PRO A 53 -0.29 -8.96 7.66
CA PRO A 53 0.47 -9.98 6.96
C PRO A 53 0.68 -9.55 5.51
N ILE A 54 1.93 -9.54 5.06
CA ILE A 54 2.30 -9.07 3.72
C ILE A 54 2.58 -10.29 2.84
N SER A 55 1.72 -10.49 1.84
CA SER A 55 1.93 -11.42 0.73
C SER A 55 1.78 -10.64 -0.56
N PHE A 56 2.69 -10.83 -1.51
CA PHE A 56 2.77 -10.02 -2.72
C PHE A 56 2.98 -10.87 -3.97
N LYS A 57 2.46 -10.36 -5.10
CA LYS A 57 2.59 -10.99 -6.42
C LYS A 57 3.64 -10.32 -7.29
N TYR A 58 3.78 -9.00 -7.18
CA TYR A 58 4.63 -8.19 -8.05
C TYR A 58 5.83 -7.67 -7.28
N ARG A 59 7.02 -7.72 -7.89
CA ARG A 59 8.24 -7.20 -7.29
C ARG A 59 8.33 -5.69 -7.57
N THR A 60 7.69 -4.89 -6.73
CA THR A 60 7.52 -3.44 -6.92
C THR A 60 7.37 -2.75 -5.57
N LYS A 61 7.21 -1.43 -5.60
CA LYS A 61 6.80 -0.64 -4.44
C LYS A 61 5.33 -0.86 -4.13
N TYR A 62 5.02 -0.86 -2.85
CA TYR A 62 3.66 -0.94 -2.31
C TYR A 62 3.41 0.26 -1.41
N ASP A 63 2.20 0.79 -1.51
CA ASP A 63 1.72 1.88 -0.67
C ASP A 63 0.80 1.32 0.41
N LEU A 64 1.08 1.72 1.65
CA LEU A 64 0.17 1.62 2.77
C LEU A 64 -0.69 2.86 2.78
N ILE A 65 -1.99 2.70 2.61
CA ILE A 65 -2.95 3.79 2.46
C ILE A 65 -3.93 3.74 3.63
N ILE A 66 -4.30 4.92 4.12
CA ILE A 66 -5.48 5.08 4.95
C ILE A 66 -6.57 5.75 4.13
N SER A 67 -7.79 5.21 4.21
CA SER A 67 -8.94 5.73 3.49
C SER A 67 -10.16 5.82 4.39
N ILE A 68 -11.06 6.75 4.05
CA ILE A 68 -12.34 6.91 4.72
C ILE A 68 -13.43 6.61 3.70
N SER A 69 -14.17 5.53 3.91
CA SER A 69 -15.18 5.03 2.96
C SER A 69 -16.37 5.99 2.72
N LYS A 70 -16.50 7.07 3.50
CA LYS A 70 -17.59 8.05 3.33
C LYS A 70 -17.25 9.06 2.24
N ASN A 71 -18.27 9.47 1.47
CA ASN A 71 -18.22 10.53 0.45
C ASN A 71 -17.99 11.94 1.04
N ASP A 72 -17.01 12.09 1.94
CA ASP A 72 -16.60 13.38 2.48
C ASP A 72 -15.41 13.90 1.65
N LYS A 73 -15.58 15.10 1.09
CA LYS A 73 -14.59 15.74 0.22
C LYS A 73 -13.67 16.71 0.96
N ARG A 74 -13.80 16.83 2.28
CA ARG A 74 -13.02 17.80 3.07
C ARG A 74 -11.56 17.40 3.15
N CYS A 75 -10.68 18.24 2.62
CA CYS A 75 -9.26 18.07 2.86
C CYS A 75 -8.87 18.40 4.32
N PHE A 76 -7.89 17.68 4.89
CA PHE A 76 -7.33 17.92 6.22
C PHE A 76 -5.87 18.39 6.12
N PHE A 77 -5.63 19.69 6.31
CA PHE A 77 -4.34 20.35 6.02
C PHE A 77 -3.36 20.48 7.20
N SER A 78 -3.82 20.29 8.43
CA SER A 78 -3.05 20.67 9.62
C SER A 78 -2.63 19.51 10.52
N GLU A 79 -3.12 18.30 10.27
CA GLU A 79 -2.88 17.17 11.16
C GLU A 79 -1.90 16.17 10.54
N LYS A 80 -0.65 16.25 10.99
CA LYS A 80 0.33 15.18 10.82
C LYS A 80 0.32 14.34 12.07
N SER A 81 -0.24 13.14 12.00
CA SER A 81 -0.20 12.24 13.15
C SER A 81 0.74 11.08 12.87
N PRO A 82 1.83 10.97 13.64
CA PRO A 82 2.77 9.90 13.45
C PRO A 82 2.19 8.55 13.88
N LEU A 83 2.37 7.54 13.03
CA LEU A 83 2.15 6.14 13.39
C LEU A 83 3.51 5.46 13.51
N ASN A 84 3.68 4.64 14.54
CA ASN A 84 4.84 3.77 14.56
C ASN A 84 4.59 2.62 13.59
N TYR A 85 5.61 2.26 12.82
CA TYR A 85 5.59 1.08 11.98
C TYR A 85 6.76 0.18 12.31
N ARG A 86 6.57 -1.12 12.07
CA ARG A 86 7.62 -2.12 12.25
C ARG A 86 7.38 -3.31 11.34
N PHE A 87 8.39 -3.63 10.53
CA PHE A 87 8.43 -4.85 9.74
C PHE A 87 9.07 -5.97 10.55
N THR A 88 8.41 -7.12 10.60
CA THR A 88 8.88 -8.30 11.31
C THR A 88 8.82 -9.54 10.42
N SER A 89 9.80 -10.44 10.57
CA SER A 89 9.83 -11.75 9.91
C SER A 89 10.59 -12.72 10.82
N ARG A 90 10.08 -13.94 11.01
CA ARG A 90 10.59 -14.97 11.93
C ARG A 90 10.88 -14.46 13.35
N GLY A 91 10.02 -13.57 13.85
CA GLY A 91 10.16 -12.96 15.17
C GLY A 91 11.29 -11.93 15.30
N LYS A 92 11.99 -11.59 14.21
CA LYS A 92 12.99 -10.51 14.17
C LYS A 92 12.38 -9.24 13.62
N VAL A 93 12.82 -8.11 14.15
CA VAL A 93 12.52 -6.78 13.57
C VAL A 93 13.51 -6.54 12.43
N LEU A 94 12.97 -6.29 11.23
CA LEU A 94 13.78 -5.97 10.05
C LEU A 94 13.99 -4.46 9.93
N GLU A 95 12.92 -3.70 10.15
CA GLU A 95 12.93 -2.24 10.13
C GLU A 95 11.82 -1.72 11.07
N GLU A 96 12.06 -0.60 11.72
CA GLU A 96 11.04 0.13 12.48
C GLU A 96 11.26 1.64 12.35
N GLY A 97 10.18 2.39 12.50
CA GLY A 97 10.25 3.83 12.38
C GLY A 97 8.91 4.50 12.67
N VAL A 98 8.84 5.76 12.30
CA VAL A 98 7.67 6.61 12.46
C VAL A 98 7.24 7.10 11.09
N THR A 99 6.00 6.84 10.70
CA THR A 99 5.43 7.45 9.51
C THR A 99 5.02 8.87 9.83
N TYR A 100 5.20 9.79 8.89
CA TYR A 100 4.61 11.13 8.97
C TYR A 100 3.57 11.23 7.87
N SER A 101 2.34 10.89 8.22
CA SER A 101 1.24 10.93 7.28
C SER A 101 0.65 12.34 7.18
N PRO A 102 0.27 12.79 5.97
CA PRO A 102 0.42 12.09 4.69
C PRO A 102 1.85 12.21 4.12
N VAL A 103 2.38 11.11 3.59
CA VAL A 103 3.74 11.07 2.98
C VAL A 103 3.68 11.78 1.63
N ASN A 104 4.62 12.71 1.38
CA ASN A 104 4.71 13.50 0.15
C ASN A 104 3.47 14.36 -0.18
N ALA A 105 2.57 14.57 0.77
CA ALA A 105 1.44 15.48 0.64
C ALA A 105 1.39 16.43 1.83
N SER A 106 0.82 17.61 1.62
CA SER A 106 0.58 18.56 2.70
C SER A 106 -0.70 18.26 3.47
N HIS A 107 -1.59 17.42 2.93
CA HIS A 107 -2.93 17.24 3.45
C HIS A 107 -3.56 15.93 2.96
N TYR A 108 -4.51 15.40 3.72
CA TYR A 108 -5.40 14.35 3.23
C TYR A 108 -6.46 15.02 2.35
N CYS A 109 -6.75 14.49 1.17
CA CYS A 109 -7.93 14.93 0.44
C CYS A 109 -8.60 13.78 -0.32
N ALA A 110 -9.88 13.94 -0.62
CA ALA A 110 -10.57 13.10 -1.58
C ALA A 110 -10.10 13.45 -3.00
N SER A 111 -9.85 12.44 -3.82
CA SER A 111 -9.78 12.65 -5.26
C SER A 111 -11.17 12.98 -5.80
N SER A 112 -11.26 13.44 -7.06
CA SER A 112 -12.54 13.74 -7.71
C SER A 112 -13.48 12.53 -7.79
N GLU A 113 -12.94 11.31 -7.70
CA GLU A 113 -13.63 10.05 -7.99
C GLU A 113 -13.61 9.04 -6.83
N GLY A 114 -12.93 9.36 -5.73
CA GLY A 114 -12.62 8.37 -4.70
C GLY A 114 -12.71 8.89 -3.26
N PRO A 115 -12.65 7.98 -2.28
CA PRO A 115 -12.68 8.35 -0.88
C PRO A 115 -11.49 9.24 -0.51
N LEU A 116 -11.66 10.02 0.56
CA LEU A 116 -10.54 10.70 1.19
C LEU A 116 -9.50 9.67 1.62
N SER A 117 -8.30 9.79 1.06
CA SER A 117 -7.22 8.84 1.29
C SER A 117 -5.86 9.54 1.37
N ALA A 118 -4.89 8.85 1.96
CA ALA A 118 -3.49 9.24 1.87
C ALA A 118 -2.55 8.07 2.09
N ILE A 119 -1.39 8.18 1.47
CA ILE A 119 -0.26 7.27 1.67
C ILE A 119 0.35 7.54 3.05
N LEU A 120 0.43 6.49 3.86
CA LEU A 120 1.09 6.45 5.15
C LEU A 120 2.57 6.07 5.02
N LEU A 121 2.88 5.13 4.14
CA LEU A 121 4.22 4.56 3.95
C LEU A 121 4.31 3.94 2.56
N THR A 122 5.46 4.06 1.92
CA THR A 122 5.79 3.32 0.69
C THR A 122 7.00 2.44 0.97
N PHE A 123 6.97 1.18 0.55
CA PHE A 123 8.06 0.23 0.77
C PHE A 123 8.23 -0.73 -0.41
N ASP A 124 9.44 -1.23 -0.61
CA ASP A 124 9.78 -2.17 -1.69
C ASP A 124 9.47 -3.62 -1.27
N LEU A 125 8.86 -4.40 -2.17
CA LEU A 125 8.72 -5.85 -2.06
C LEU A 125 9.43 -6.56 -3.22
N PRO A 126 10.19 -7.66 -2.97
CA PRO A 126 10.44 -8.31 -1.69
C PRO A 126 11.18 -7.41 -0.70
N PHE A 127 10.76 -7.46 0.57
CA PHE A 127 11.39 -6.67 1.62
C PHE A 127 12.77 -7.27 1.95
N PRO A 128 13.85 -6.47 2.03
CA PRO A 128 15.18 -7.00 2.29
C PRO A 128 15.26 -7.79 3.61
N GLY A 129 15.73 -9.04 3.53
CA GLY A 129 15.89 -9.92 4.69
C GLY A 129 14.60 -10.55 5.21
N ALA A 130 13.45 -10.28 4.57
CA ALA A 130 12.19 -10.95 4.86
C ALA A 130 12.07 -12.28 4.11
N GLU A 131 11.40 -13.24 4.75
CA GLU A 131 10.92 -14.47 4.12
C GLU A 131 9.41 -14.36 3.85
N ASP A 132 8.75 -15.50 3.62
CA ASP A 132 7.31 -15.60 3.33
C ASP A 132 6.39 -15.23 4.51
N ASP A 133 6.94 -14.84 5.67
CA ASP A 133 6.21 -14.53 6.90
C ASP A 133 6.29 -13.05 7.32
N LEU A 134 6.53 -12.15 6.36
CA LEU A 134 6.60 -10.71 6.61
C LEU A 134 5.29 -10.17 7.19
N VAL A 135 5.39 -9.49 8.33
CA VAL A 135 4.28 -8.78 8.98
C VAL A 135 4.68 -7.33 9.23
N LEU A 136 3.86 -6.41 8.72
CA LEU A 136 3.92 -4.99 9.05
C LEU A 136 3.00 -4.72 10.25
N VAL A 137 3.56 -4.17 11.31
CA VAL A 137 2.82 -3.76 12.51
C VAL A 137 2.71 -2.24 12.51
N LEU A 138 1.48 -1.73 12.68
CA LEU A 138 1.20 -0.31 12.85
C LEU A 138 0.68 -0.04 14.26
N GLU A 139 1.08 1.09 14.84
CA GLU A 139 0.61 1.53 16.15
C GLU A 139 0.35 3.03 16.17
N VAL A 140 -0.82 3.39 16.72
CA VAL A 140 -1.26 4.78 16.87
C VAL A 140 -0.65 5.39 18.13
N VAL A 141 0.48 6.09 17.97
CA VAL A 141 1.13 6.81 19.08
C VAL A 141 0.36 8.07 19.43
N LYS A 142 0.03 8.85 18.39
CA LYS A 142 -0.79 10.06 18.48
C LYS A 142 -2.07 9.85 17.66
N PRO A 143 -3.26 10.07 18.25
CA PRO A 143 -4.50 9.98 17.51
C PRO A 143 -4.64 11.05 16.42
N LEU A 144 -5.23 10.68 15.28
CA LEU A 144 -5.78 11.65 14.33
C LEU A 144 -7.15 12.11 14.82
N THR A 145 -7.19 13.26 15.48
CA THR A 145 -8.41 13.83 16.05
C THR A 145 -9.38 14.30 14.96
N SER A 146 -8.91 14.77 13.81
CA SER A 146 -9.74 15.14 12.66
C SER A 146 -10.47 13.93 12.06
N PHE A 147 -9.96 12.72 12.33
CA PHE A 147 -10.56 11.47 11.87
C PHE A 147 -11.59 10.90 12.86
N SER A 148 -11.75 11.49 14.04
CA SER A 148 -12.66 11.01 15.09
C SER A 148 -14.10 10.80 14.62
N LYS A 149 -14.63 11.72 13.80
CA LYS A 149 -15.99 11.61 13.22
C LYS A 149 -16.18 10.44 12.26
N TYR A 150 -15.09 9.79 11.85
CA TYR A 150 -15.09 8.63 10.98
C TYR A 150 -14.68 7.33 11.69
N SER A 151 -14.48 7.36 13.01
CA SER A 151 -14.26 6.15 13.83
C SER A 151 -15.20 5.02 13.40
N GLY A 152 -14.64 3.85 13.13
CA GLY A 152 -15.37 2.67 12.63
C GLY A 152 -15.58 2.61 11.10
N SER A 153 -15.16 3.64 10.36
CA SER A 153 -15.23 3.69 8.88
C SER A 153 -13.89 3.99 8.21
N ILE A 154 -12.81 3.95 8.99
CA ILE A 154 -11.44 4.15 8.53
C ILE A 154 -10.87 2.79 8.15
N ILE A 155 -10.40 2.69 6.91
CA ILE A 155 -9.85 1.47 6.33
C ILE A 155 -8.36 1.70 6.08
N CYS A 156 -7.58 0.67 6.33
CA CYS A 156 -6.18 0.59 5.97
C CYS A 156 -6.02 -0.42 4.85
N THR A 157 -5.34 0.00 3.78
CA THR A 157 -5.16 -0.77 2.56
C THR A 157 -3.68 -0.89 2.24
N VAL A 158 -3.24 -2.01 1.68
CA VAL A 158 -1.91 -2.15 1.07
C VAL A 158 -2.09 -2.58 -0.38
N GLU A 159 -1.53 -1.83 -1.30
CA GLU A 159 -1.62 -2.08 -2.75
C GLU A 159 -0.34 -1.66 -3.48
N PRO A 160 -0.08 -2.17 -4.70
CA PRO A 160 1.06 -1.69 -5.49
C PRO A 160 1.01 -0.18 -5.72
N ALA A 161 2.14 0.48 -5.52
CA ALA A 161 2.28 1.90 -5.76
C ALA A 161 2.06 2.22 -7.24
N LEU A 162 1.40 3.34 -7.53
CA LEU A 162 1.19 3.82 -8.88
C LEU A 162 2.54 4.00 -9.59
N MET A 163 2.68 3.37 -10.76
CA MET A 163 3.85 3.55 -11.61
C MET A 163 3.69 4.87 -12.37
N ASN A 164 4.51 5.86 -12.01
CA ASN A 164 4.64 7.13 -12.74
C ASN A 164 5.58 7.03 -13.93
#